data_AF-A0AAJ7BU48-F1
#
_entry.id   AF-A0AAJ7BU48-F1
#
_cell.length_a   1.000
_cell.length_b   1.000
_cell.length_c   1.000
_cell.angle_alpha   90.00
_cell.angle_beta   90.00
_cell.angle_gamma   90.00
#
_symmetry.space_group_name_H-M   'P 1'
#
loop_
_entity.id
_entity.type
_entity.pdbx_description
1 polymer ?
#
loop_
_entity_poly.entity_id
_entity_poly.type
_entity_poly.pdbx_seq_one_letter_code
_entity_poly.pdbx_strand_id
1 'polypeptide(L)'
;MQTAPEECKVVIHTLEWLIPYVKVSDRGKIQLLRFIEGDAPISVSFRTWELYEYPLLPTTSKHVWTVKTSTQLEKPRYVILGFQTSRKNKKNKNASHFDHCNFALLYEMYANFQPTYYGKDPEPFLRQNEFLEYAPLIVIDCSKQNESLKLRPVNIRLEFEAQDNFPADTSAFCLILHDRIVEYNPISGGVNKLNATKIYVKGLEKKIWLEPFIGRSEHIVDLGDLGCPSLQKLRNNSFTR
;
A
#
# COMPACT_ATOMS: atom_id res chain seq x y z
N MET A 1 -0.53 17.14 36.42
CA MET A 1 -1.02 15.75 36.57
C MET A 1 -0.02 14.84 35.87
N GLN A 2 0.67 14.01 36.64
CA GLN A 2 1.76 13.14 36.18
C GLN A 2 1.13 11.81 35.74
N THR A 3 1.08 11.52 34.43
CA THR A 3 0.63 10.22 33.93
C THR A 3 1.63 9.15 34.33
N ALA A 4 1.13 8.05 34.90
CA ALA A 4 1.92 6.93 35.37
C ALA A 4 2.81 6.34 34.25
N PRO A 5 4.04 5.87 34.56
CA PRO A 5 4.89 5.21 33.57
C PRO A 5 4.17 3.98 33.00
N GLU A 6 4.22 3.79 31.67
CA GLU A 6 3.67 2.60 31.03
C GLU A 6 4.56 1.39 31.37
N GLU A 7 4.21 0.66 32.44
CA GLU A 7 4.74 -0.68 32.72
C GLU A 7 4.04 -1.74 31.85
N CYS A 8 4.00 -1.54 30.53
CA CYS A 8 3.38 -2.51 29.65
C CYS A 8 4.44 -3.50 29.14
N LYS A 9 4.51 -4.69 29.77
CA LYS A 9 5.32 -5.82 29.28
C LYS A 9 4.45 -6.70 28.38
N VAL A 10 4.59 -6.55 27.06
CA VAL A 10 3.96 -7.45 26.10
C VAL A 10 4.87 -8.67 25.87
N VAL A 11 4.40 -9.86 26.24
CA VAL A 11 5.08 -11.13 25.94
C VAL A 11 4.26 -11.90 24.92
N ILE A 12 4.79 -12.01 23.70
CA ILE A 12 4.17 -12.81 22.64
C ILE A 12 4.64 -14.25 22.83
N HIS A 13 3.72 -15.15 23.16
CA HIS A 13 4.05 -16.56 23.40
C HIS A 13 3.97 -17.39 22.11
N THR A 14 2.91 -17.21 21.33
CA THR A 14 2.66 -17.96 20.11
C THR A 14 2.04 -17.05 19.04
N LEU A 15 2.34 -17.34 17.76
CA LEU A 15 1.76 -16.69 16.60
C LEU A 15 1.15 -17.77 15.70
N GLU A 16 -0.17 -17.78 15.56
CA GLU A 16 -0.90 -18.79 14.80
C GLU A 16 -1.66 -18.14 13.62
N TRP A 17 -1.56 -18.75 12.43
CA TRP A 17 -2.22 -18.27 11.22
C TRP A 17 -3.45 -19.12 10.93
N LEU A 18 -4.64 -18.53 11.00
CA LEU A 18 -5.89 -19.20 10.61
C LEU A 18 -6.14 -19.00 9.11
N ILE A 19 -5.64 -19.93 8.29
CA ILE A 19 -5.83 -19.90 6.84
C ILE A 19 -7.01 -20.81 6.48
N PRO A 20 -8.08 -20.29 5.81
CA PRO A 20 -9.23 -21.11 5.43
C PRO A 20 -8.81 -22.18 4.41
N TYR A 21 -9.18 -23.43 4.68
CA TYR A 21 -8.89 -24.53 3.77
C TYR A 21 -10.00 -24.63 2.71
N VAL A 22 -9.68 -24.23 1.48
CA VAL A 22 -10.60 -24.35 0.34
C VAL A 22 -10.42 -25.72 -0.31
N LYS A 23 -11.47 -26.54 -0.30
CA LYS A 23 -11.52 -27.81 -1.02
C LYS A 23 -12.17 -27.62 -2.38
N VAL A 24 -11.45 -27.99 -3.43
CA VAL A 24 -12.00 -28.10 -4.80
C VAL A 24 -12.66 -29.45 -5.00
N SER A 25 -13.69 -29.51 -5.85
CA SER A 25 -14.30 -30.78 -6.27
C SER A 25 -13.28 -31.66 -7.01
N ASP A 26 -13.47 -32.98 -7.02
CA ASP A 26 -12.52 -33.90 -7.66
C ASP A 26 -12.26 -33.57 -9.13
N ARG A 27 -13.30 -33.15 -9.86
CA ARG A 27 -13.17 -32.69 -11.25
C ARG A 27 -12.29 -31.44 -11.37
N GLY A 28 -12.49 -30.44 -10.49
CA GLY A 28 -11.68 -29.24 -10.45
C GLY A 28 -10.24 -29.52 -10.02
N LYS A 29 -10.05 -30.46 -9.09
CA LYS A 29 -8.74 -30.92 -8.64
C LYS A 29 -7.92 -31.53 -9.78
N ILE A 30 -8.54 -32.38 -10.62
CA ILE A 30 -7.86 -32.97 -11.79
C ILE A 30 -7.43 -31.88 -12.78
N GLN A 31 -8.28 -30.89 -13.05
CA GLN A 31 -7.94 -29.78 -13.93
C GLN A 31 -6.79 -28.94 -13.37
N LEU A 32 -6.82 -28.65 -12.07
CA LEU A 32 -5.77 -27.91 -11.38
C LEU A 32 -4.43 -28.67 -11.40
N LEU A 33 -4.46 -29.99 -11.19
CA LEU A 33 -3.26 -30.83 -11.23
C LEU A 33 -2.62 -30.83 -12.62
N ARG A 34 -3.41 -30.96 -13.70
CA ARG A 34 -2.89 -30.84 -15.07
C ARG A 34 -2.27 -29.48 -15.37
N PHE A 35 -2.85 -28.41 -14.82
CA PHE A 35 -2.31 -27.07 -14.94
C PHE A 35 -0.99 -26.91 -14.19
N ILE A 36 -0.92 -27.44 -12.96
CA ILE A 36 0.30 -27.47 -12.15
C ILE A 36 1.39 -28.28 -12.88
N GLU A 37 1.07 -29.48 -13.39
CA GLU A 37 1.99 -30.34 -14.15
C GLU A 37 2.62 -29.65 -15.38
N GLY A 38 1.95 -28.65 -15.95
CA GLY A 38 2.50 -27.85 -17.04
C GLY A 38 3.58 -26.84 -16.62
N ASP A 39 3.79 -26.61 -15.31
CA ASP A 39 4.66 -25.59 -14.69
C ASP A 39 4.60 -24.21 -15.37
N ALA A 40 3.42 -23.85 -15.90
CA ALA A 40 3.24 -22.59 -16.58
C ALA A 40 3.32 -21.44 -15.55
N PRO A 41 4.14 -20.39 -15.79
CA PRO A 41 4.25 -19.27 -14.87
C PRO A 41 2.90 -18.58 -14.66
N ILE A 42 2.49 -18.47 -13.40
CA ILE A 42 1.29 -17.74 -12.99
C ILE A 42 1.69 -16.33 -12.60
N SER A 43 1.12 -15.32 -13.26
CA SER A 43 1.26 -13.95 -12.79
C SER A 43 0.39 -13.73 -11.55
N VAL A 44 1.02 -13.46 -10.41
CA VAL A 44 0.37 -13.23 -9.12
C VAL A 44 0.54 -11.78 -8.76
N SER A 45 -0.57 -11.08 -8.59
CA SER A 45 -0.60 -9.70 -8.09
C SER A 45 -0.92 -9.70 -6.60
N PHE A 46 -0.19 -8.91 -5.82
CA PHE A 46 -0.37 -8.81 -4.38
C PHE A 46 0.02 -7.43 -3.88
N ARG A 47 -0.41 -7.11 -2.66
CA ARG A 47 -0.06 -5.86 -1.99
C ARG A 47 1.04 -6.10 -0.98
N THR A 48 2.03 -5.22 -0.98
CA THR A 48 3.08 -5.19 0.03
C THR A 48 3.06 -3.86 0.73
N TRP A 49 3.41 -3.85 2.00
CA TRP A 49 3.60 -2.63 2.76
C TRP A 49 5.05 -2.51 3.20
N GLU A 50 5.57 -1.29 3.20
CA GLU A 50 6.92 -0.98 3.67
C GLU A 50 6.85 0.27 4.52
N LEU A 51 7.41 0.19 5.74
CA LEU A 51 7.49 1.29 6.67
C LEU A 51 8.90 1.89 6.63
N TYR A 52 8.94 3.21 6.45
CA TYR A 52 10.15 4.01 6.48
C TYR A 52 10.08 4.99 7.65
N GLU A 53 11.22 5.19 8.30
CA GLU A 53 11.36 6.16 9.38
C GLU A 53 12.42 7.20 9.00
N TYR A 54 12.09 8.47 9.19
CA TYR A 54 13.05 9.57 9.26
C TYR A 54 13.23 9.93 10.74
N PRO A 55 14.35 9.52 11.36
CA PRO A 55 14.45 9.48 12.83
C PRO A 55 14.45 10.86 13.48
N LEU A 56 15.00 11.89 12.83
CA LEU A 56 15.07 13.24 13.38
C LEU A 56 14.93 14.28 12.28
N LEU A 57 13.74 14.86 12.14
CA LEU A 57 13.50 15.96 11.23
C LEU A 57 14.32 17.20 11.63
N PRO A 58 14.87 17.94 10.65
CA PRO A 58 15.42 19.26 10.91
C PRO A 58 14.34 20.18 11.49
N THR A 59 14.74 21.10 12.38
CA THR A 59 13.86 22.13 12.96
C THR A 59 13.62 23.27 11.97
N THR A 60 13.19 22.93 10.77
CA THR A 60 12.84 23.83 9.67
C THR A 60 11.36 23.70 9.39
N SER A 61 10.73 24.69 8.78
CA SER A 61 9.33 24.59 8.35
C SER A 61 9.16 23.75 7.08
N LYS A 62 10.22 23.60 6.27
CA LYS A 62 10.23 22.81 5.03
C LYS A 62 11.26 21.70 5.09
N HIS A 63 10.93 20.55 4.53
CA HIS A 63 11.88 19.46 4.35
C HIS A 63 11.51 18.58 3.16
N VAL A 64 12.54 18.03 2.52
CA VAL A 64 12.41 17.12 1.37
C VAL A 64 13.00 15.78 1.76
N TRP A 65 12.17 14.75 1.79
CA TRP A 65 12.54 13.39 2.10
C TRP A 65 12.41 12.48 0.87
N THR A 66 13.53 11.93 0.40
CA THR A 66 13.52 10.87 -0.62
C THR A 66 13.34 9.53 0.10
N VAL A 67 12.11 9.03 0.14
CA VAL A 67 11.74 7.84 0.92
C VAL A 67 12.25 6.56 0.27
N LYS A 68 11.98 6.41 -1.03
CA LYS A 68 12.29 5.19 -1.77
C LYS A 68 12.55 5.50 -3.23
N THR A 69 13.49 4.78 -3.83
CA THR A 69 13.63 4.66 -5.28
C THR A 69 12.98 3.36 -5.72
N SER A 70 11.86 3.45 -6.44
CA SER A 70 11.08 2.29 -6.87
C SER A 70 11.40 1.91 -8.32
N THR A 71 11.40 0.60 -8.59
CA THR A 71 11.37 0.09 -9.97
C THR A 71 9.94 0.12 -10.50
N GLN A 72 9.76 0.08 -11.83
CA GLN A 72 8.43 0.23 -12.46
C GLN A 72 7.40 -0.83 -12.02
N LEU A 73 7.86 -1.98 -11.51
CA LEU A 73 7.01 -3.10 -11.11
C LEU A 73 6.38 -2.94 -9.72
N GLU A 74 6.86 -1.97 -8.94
CA GLU A 74 6.38 -1.67 -7.60
C GLU A 74 5.68 -0.30 -7.63
N LYS A 75 4.36 -0.31 -7.81
CA LYS A 75 3.55 0.92 -7.92
C LYS A 75 3.05 1.32 -6.52
N PRO A 76 3.44 2.50 -5.98
CA PRO A 76 2.83 2.99 -4.75
C PRO A 76 1.35 3.28 -5.01
N ARG A 77 0.49 2.70 -4.18
CA ARG A 77 -0.95 2.89 -4.20
C ARG A 77 -1.39 3.89 -3.13
N TYR A 78 -0.83 3.77 -1.93
CA TYR A 78 -1.04 4.73 -0.86
C TYR A 78 0.27 5.09 -0.20
N VAL A 79 0.39 6.34 0.20
CA VAL A 79 1.44 6.83 1.08
C VAL A 79 0.77 7.38 2.33
N ILE A 80 1.10 6.82 3.48
CA ILE A 80 0.53 7.20 4.77
C ILE A 80 1.65 7.81 5.61
N LEU A 81 1.46 9.04 6.07
CA LEU A 81 2.45 9.79 6.83
C LEU A 81 1.96 10.11 8.23
N GLY A 82 2.88 10.08 9.18
CA GLY A 82 2.64 10.52 10.55
C GLY A 82 3.89 11.11 11.16
N PHE A 83 3.71 12.08 12.05
CA PHE A 83 4.78 12.73 12.80
C PHE A 83 4.67 12.41 14.29
N GLN A 84 5.80 12.17 14.94
CA GLN A 84 5.87 11.95 16.38
C GLN A 84 7.01 12.76 17.00
N THR A 85 6.71 13.49 18.06
CA THR A 85 7.57 14.48 18.67
C THR A 85 7.91 13.99 20.05
N SER A 86 9.19 13.66 20.22
CA SER A 86 9.74 13.48 21.55
C SER A 86 9.02 12.33 22.30
N ARG A 87 8.60 11.28 21.57
CA ARG A 87 7.91 10.06 22.06
C ARG A 87 8.76 8.79 21.95
N LYS A 88 9.62 8.71 20.94
CA LYS A 88 10.50 7.56 20.70
C LYS A 88 11.35 7.24 21.94
N ASN A 89 11.36 5.98 22.35
CA ASN A 89 12.09 5.46 23.52
C ASN A 89 11.74 6.13 24.87
N LYS A 90 10.61 6.86 24.98
CA LYS A 90 10.19 7.48 26.24
C LYS A 90 9.10 6.64 26.91
N LYS A 91 9.44 5.94 27.99
CA LYS A 91 8.51 5.08 28.76
C LYS A 91 7.27 5.79 29.33
N ASN A 92 7.32 7.11 29.45
CA ASN A 92 6.24 7.91 30.03
C ASN A 92 5.35 8.56 28.96
N LYS A 93 5.52 8.20 27.68
CA LYS A 93 4.73 8.74 26.58
C LYS A 93 4.27 7.62 25.68
N ASN A 94 2.98 7.61 25.37
CA ASN A 94 2.40 6.66 24.44
C ASN A 94 2.98 6.87 23.03
N ALA A 95 3.61 5.81 22.51
CA ALA A 95 4.24 5.75 21.20
C ALA A 95 3.24 5.45 20.06
N SER A 96 1.97 5.18 20.33
CA SER A 96 0.94 5.05 19.30
C SER A 96 0.33 6.40 18.87
N HIS A 97 0.56 7.46 19.65
CA HIS A 97 0.01 8.78 19.35
C HIS A 97 0.87 9.53 18.34
N PHE A 98 0.24 10.09 17.32
CA PHE A 98 0.87 11.01 16.37
C PHE A 98 0.50 12.46 16.70
N ASP A 99 1.37 13.41 16.37
CA ASP A 99 1.14 14.82 16.74
C ASP A 99 0.26 15.55 15.74
N HIS A 100 -0.47 16.53 16.26
CA HIS A 100 -1.57 17.17 15.57
C HIS A 100 -1.09 17.91 14.33
N CYS A 101 -1.60 17.50 13.17
CA CYS A 101 -1.81 18.40 12.03
C CYS A 101 -3.28 18.82 12.05
N ASN A 102 -3.56 20.11 11.92
CA ASN A 102 -4.93 20.58 11.76
C ASN A 102 -5.50 20.05 10.41
N PHE A 103 -6.82 20.16 10.21
CA PHE A 103 -7.61 19.94 8.99
C PHE A 103 -8.65 18.79 9.08
N ALA A 104 -9.91 19.14 8.80
CA ALA A 104 -10.98 18.20 8.47
C ALA A 104 -10.65 17.30 7.26
N LEU A 105 -9.80 17.80 6.36
CA LEU A 105 -9.33 17.07 5.18
C LEU A 105 -8.55 15.79 5.53
N LEU A 106 -7.79 15.78 6.63
CA LEU A 106 -7.04 14.59 7.04
C LEU A 106 -7.97 13.45 7.46
N TYR A 107 -9.03 13.79 8.19
CA TYR A 107 -10.04 12.81 8.57
C TYR A 107 -10.78 12.27 7.34
N GLU A 108 -11.12 13.15 6.38
CA GLU A 108 -11.73 12.73 5.11
C GLU A 108 -10.80 11.77 4.33
N MET A 109 -9.52 12.10 4.21
CA MET A 109 -8.52 11.23 3.58
C MET A 109 -8.42 9.86 4.27
N TYR A 110 -8.40 9.85 5.60
CA TYR A 110 -8.41 8.62 6.40
C TYR A 110 -9.70 7.81 6.22
N ALA A 111 -10.87 8.44 6.30
CA ALA A 111 -12.16 7.76 6.14
C ALA A 111 -12.34 7.21 4.72
N ASN A 112 -11.82 7.90 3.71
CA ASN A 112 -11.85 7.48 2.31
C ASN A 112 -10.82 6.36 1.99
N PHE A 113 -9.86 6.09 2.87
CA PHE A 113 -8.87 5.02 2.64
C PHE A 113 -9.54 3.64 2.55
N GLN A 114 -10.35 3.29 3.54
CA GLN A 114 -11.00 1.97 3.60
C GLN A 114 -11.86 1.65 2.38
N PRO A 115 -12.80 2.53 1.94
CA PRO A 115 -13.62 2.23 0.77
C PRO A 115 -12.79 2.10 -0.51
N THR A 116 -11.76 2.94 -0.67
CA THR A 116 -10.90 2.90 -1.86
C THR A 116 -9.92 1.71 -1.88
N TYR A 117 -9.49 1.24 -0.70
CA TYR A 117 -8.54 0.13 -0.57
C TYR A 117 -9.21 -1.25 -0.59
N TYR A 118 -10.33 -1.40 0.13
CA TYR A 118 -11.04 -2.67 0.30
C TYR A 118 -12.28 -2.80 -0.58
N GLY A 119 -12.78 -1.72 -1.21
CA GLY A 119 -14.02 -1.75 -1.99
C GLY A 119 -15.26 -1.99 -1.13
N LYS A 120 -15.28 -1.43 0.08
CA LYS A 120 -16.38 -1.53 1.05
C LYS A 120 -17.01 -0.18 1.32
N ASP A 121 -18.15 -0.16 1.99
CA ASP A 121 -18.70 1.08 2.52
C ASP A 121 -17.76 1.71 3.57
N PRO A 122 -17.76 3.04 3.71
CA PRO A 122 -16.90 3.73 4.68
C PRO A 122 -17.35 3.43 6.12
N GLU A 123 -16.50 2.71 6.85
CA GLU A 123 -16.65 2.37 8.26
C GLU A 123 -15.34 2.72 9.01
N PRO A 124 -15.00 4.02 9.14
CA PRO A 124 -13.76 4.44 9.79
C PRO A 124 -13.71 3.97 11.23
N PHE A 125 -12.55 3.43 11.64
CA PHE A 125 -12.36 2.88 12.98
C PHE A 125 -12.36 3.96 14.06
N LEU A 126 -11.75 5.11 13.78
CA LEU A 126 -11.72 6.26 14.69
C LEU A 126 -12.77 7.29 14.28
N ARG A 127 -13.46 7.88 15.26
CA ARG A 127 -14.26 9.10 15.03
C ARG A 127 -13.35 10.29 14.83
N GLN A 128 -13.88 11.38 14.29
CA GLN A 128 -13.07 12.58 13.99
C GLN A 128 -12.26 13.10 15.19
N ASN A 129 -12.87 13.18 16.38
CA ASN A 129 -12.17 13.67 17.58
C ASN A 129 -11.06 12.73 18.02
N GLU A 130 -11.31 11.41 17.97
CA GLU A 130 -10.32 10.39 18.33
C GLU A 130 -9.18 10.35 17.31
N PHE A 131 -9.49 10.52 16.03
CA PHE A 131 -8.49 10.62 14.97
C PHE A 131 -7.54 11.80 15.20
N LEU A 132 -8.09 12.99 15.51
CA LEU A 132 -7.29 14.18 15.78
C LEU A 132 -6.42 14.02 17.04
N GLU A 133 -6.92 13.34 18.06
CA GLU A 133 -6.21 13.15 19.32
C GLU A 133 -5.10 12.09 19.23
N TYR A 134 -5.36 10.98 18.55
CA TYR A 134 -4.51 9.79 18.59
C TYR A 134 -3.72 9.56 17.30
N ALA A 135 -4.32 9.80 16.13
CA ALA A 135 -3.75 9.34 14.86
C ALA A 135 -4.01 10.32 13.71
N PRO A 136 -3.52 11.58 13.78
CA PRO A 136 -3.58 12.54 12.67
C PRO A 136 -2.67 12.12 11.50
N LEU A 137 -3.01 11.01 10.85
CA LEU A 137 -2.28 10.42 9.74
C LEU A 137 -2.68 11.09 8.42
N ILE A 138 -1.70 11.41 7.58
CA ILE A 138 -1.93 11.95 6.25
C ILE A 138 -2.00 10.77 5.28
N VAL A 139 -3.18 10.48 4.73
CA VAL A 139 -3.36 9.40 3.76
C VAL A 139 -3.43 9.96 2.34
N ILE A 140 -2.40 9.70 1.55
CA ILE A 140 -2.32 10.14 0.15
C ILE A 140 -2.67 8.96 -0.75
N ASP A 141 -3.79 9.07 -1.47
CA ASP A 141 -4.17 8.11 -2.51
C ASP A 141 -3.41 8.38 -3.82
N CYS A 142 -2.46 7.51 -4.15
CA CYS A 142 -1.68 7.55 -5.38
C CYS A 142 -2.29 6.69 -6.50
N SER A 143 -3.45 6.07 -6.30
CA SER A 143 -4.07 5.16 -7.27
C SER A 143 -4.36 5.81 -8.62
N LYS A 144 -4.64 7.13 -8.63
CA LYS A 144 -4.92 7.94 -9.82
C LYS A 144 -3.66 8.46 -10.52
N GLN A 145 -2.46 8.09 -10.06
CA GLN A 145 -1.21 8.48 -10.71
C GLN A 145 -1.17 7.98 -12.16
N ASN A 146 -0.63 8.82 -13.05
CA ASN A 146 -0.42 8.49 -14.46
C ASN A 146 0.32 7.15 -14.59
N GLU A 147 -0.24 6.27 -15.42
CA GLU A 147 0.28 4.92 -15.69
C GLU A 147 1.21 4.89 -16.89
N SER A 148 1.59 6.06 -17.41
CA SER A 148 2.59 6.16 -18.47
C SER A 148 3.90 5.51 -18.03
N LEU A 149 4.42 4.67 -18.92
CA LEU A 149 5.67 3.97 -18.71
C LEU A 149 6.81 4.99 -18.65
N LYS A 150 7.46 5.08 -17.49
CA LYS A 150 8.67 5.88 -17.33
C LYS A 150 9.86 4.93 -17.39
N LEU A 151 10.69 5.05 -18.43
CA LEU A 151 11.90 4.24 -18.63
C LEU A 151 12.93 4.37 -17.50
N ARG A 152 12.78 5.35 -16.60
CA ARG A 152 13.69 5.60 -15.47
C ARG A 152 13.05 5.19 -14.14
N PRO A 153 13.86 4.79 -13.13
CA PRO A 153 13.39 4.57 -11.78
C PRO A 153 12.56 5.74 -11.26
N VAL A 154 11.51 5.44 -10.51
CA VAL A 154 10.61 6.46 -9.95
C VAL A 154 10.98 6.68 -8.48
N ASN A 155 11.47 7.86 -8.16
CA ASN A 155 11.72 8.25 -6.77
C ASN A 155 10.42 8.70 -6.12
N ILE A 156 10.06 8.08 -5.01
CA ILE A 156 9.03 8.54 -4.10
C ILE A 156 9.68 9.58 -3.18
N ARG A 157 9.42 10.85 -3.49
CA ARG A 157 9.92 11.99 -2.75
C ARG A 157 8.74 12.71 -2.10
N LEU A 158 8.85 12.94 -0.81
CA LEU A 158 7.88 13.69 -0.03
C LEU A 158 8.48 15.04 0.31
N GLU A 159 7.71 16.07 0.02
CA GLU A 159 8.05 17.44 0.36
C GLU A 159 6.92 17.95 1.24
N PHE A 160 7.29 18.42 2.43
CA PHE A 160 6.33 18.89 3.41
C PHE A 160 6.74 20.26 3.91
N GLU A 161 5.72 21.10 4.07
CA GLU A 161 5.80 22.47 4.57
C GLU A 161 4.78 22.61 5.70
N ALA A 162 5.28 23.01 6.87
CA ALA A 162 4.48 23.33 8.04
C ALA A 162 4.42 24.85 8.23
N GLN A 163 3.37 25.31 8.93
CA GLN A 163 3.22 26.73 9.29
C GLN A 163 4.35 27.18 10.23
N ASP A 164 4.68 26.33 11.21
CA ASP A 164 5.77 26.54 12.17
C ASP A 164 6.89 25.52 11.92
N ASN A 165 8.08 25.80 12.46
CA ASN A 165 9.19 24.84 12.40
C ASN A 165 8.82 23.53 13.10
N PHE A 166 9.27 22.40 12.54
CA PHE A 166 9.13 21.12 13.24
C PHE A 166 9.83 21.20 14.61
N PRO A 167 9.17 20.78 15.70
CA PRO A 167 9.79 20.74 17.02
C PRO A 167 11.05 19.88 17.04
N ALA A 168 11.95 20.16 17.98
CA ALA A 168 13.07 19.26 18.25
C ALA A 168 12.56 17.86 18.64
N ASP A 169 13.35 16.83 18.30
CA ASP A 169 13.00 15.41 18.50
C ASP A 169 11.77 14.92 17.73
N THR A 170 11.44 15.53 16.58
CA THR A 170 10.36 15.03 15.71
C THR A 170 10.88 13.96 14.77
N SER A 171 10.24 12.79 14.78
CA SER A 171 10.43 11.71 13.80
C SER A 171 9.26 11.70 12.81
N ALA A 172 9.54 11.40 11.54
CA ALA A 172 8.51 11.16 10.53
C ALA A 172 8.45 9.68 10.19
N PHE A 173 7.24 9.16 10.05
CA PHE A 173 6.97 7.79 9.62
C PHE A 173 6.23 7.82 8.29
N CYS A 174 6.63 6.96 7.36
CA CYS A 174 6.02 6.82 6.06
C CYS A 174 5.75 5.34 5.77
N LEU A 175 4.48 4.97 5.72
CA LEU A 175 4.04 3.65 5.28
C LEU A 175 3.63 3.74 3.81
N ILE A 176 4.30 2.97 2.96
CA ILE A 176 3.97 2.87 1.55
C ILE A 176 3.30 1.53 1.28
N LEU A 177 2.09 1.57 0.72
CA LEU A 177 1.39 0.40 0.23
C LEU A 177 1.61 0.29 -1.27
N HIS A 178 2.29 -0.77 -1.72
CA HIS A 178 2.56 -1.02 -3.13
C HIS A 178 1.65 -2.12 -3.68
N ASP A 179 1.21 -1.95 -4.92
CA ASP A 179 0.78 -3.06 -5.75
C ASP A 179 2.04 -3.66 -6.42
N ARG A 180 2.25 -4.97 -6.26
CA ARG A 180 3.33 -5.74 -6.87
C ARG A 180 2.78 -6.89 -7.70
N ILE A 181 3.58 -7.31 -8.67
CA ILE A 181 3.28 -8.48 -9.50
C ILE A 181 4.55 -9.33 -9.61
N VAL A 182 4.40 -10.63 -9.46
CA VAL A 182 5.46 -11.63 -9.60
C VAL A 182 4.97 -12.77 -10.48
N GLU A 183 5.90 -13.49 -11.10
CA GLU A 183 5.61 -14.77 -11.74
C GLU A 183 5.94 -15.89 -10.76
N TYR A 184 4.96 -16.77 -10.52
CA TYR A 184 5.06 -17.95 -9.66
C TYR A 184 4.99 -19.21 -10.51
N ASN A 185 5.97 -20.09 -10.35
CA ASN A 185 6.00 -21.40 -11.02
C ASN A 185 5.47 -22.48 -10.05
N PRO A 186 4.33 -23.14 -10.36
CA PRO A 186 3.66 -24.01 -9.40
C PRO A 186 4.42 -25.26 -8.96
N ILE A 187 5.23 -25.87 -9.83
CA ILE A 187 6.00 -27.09 -9.50
C ILE A 187 7.31 -26.71 -8.84
N SER A 188 8.06 -25.81 -9.47
CA SER A 188 9.40 -25.45 -8.97
C SER A 188 9.34 -24.56 -7.73
N GLY A 189 8.18 -23.96 -7.42
CA GLY A 189 8.03 -22.98 -6.34
C GLY A 189 8.79 -21.68 -6.59
N GLY A 190 9.32 -21.50 -7.81
CA GLY A 190 10.11 -20.34 -8.19
C GLY A 190 9.26 -19.07 -8.18
N VAL A 191 9.72 -18.04 -7.48
CA VAL A 191 9.13 -16.69 -7.50
C VAL A 191 10.10 -15.77 -8.21
N ASN A 192 9.72 -15.31 -9.39
CA ASN A 192 10.52 -14.40 -10.19
C ASN A 192 9.88 -13.01 -10.19
N LYS A 193 10.73 -11.99 -10.00
CA LYS A 193 10.33 -10.64 -10.38
C LYS A 193 10.11 -10.63 -11.88
N LEU A 194 9.05 -9.99 -12.31
CA LEU A 194 8.74 -9.89 -13.73
C LEU A 194 9.88 -9.25 -14.49
N ASN A 195 10.19 -9.81 -15.65
CA ASN A 195 11.11 -9.17 -16.58
C ASN A 195 10.43 -7.95 -17.20
N ALA A 196 11.19 -6.87 -17.44
CA ALA A 196 10.71 -5.63 -18.05
C ALA A 196 10.21 -5.77 -19.50
N THR A 197 10.08 -7.01 -20.00
CA THR A 197 9.60 -7.37 -21.33
C THR A 197 8.07 -7.36 -21.46
N LYS A 198 7.34 -7.43 -20.33
CA LYS A 198 5.87 -7.27 -20.29
C LYS A 198 5.50 -5.95 -19.64
N ILE A 199 4.50 -5.28 -20.22
CA ILE A 199 3.93 -4.01 -19.80
C ILE A 199 2.63 -4.29 -19.07
N TYR A 200 2.55 -3.82 -17.83
CA TYR A 200 1.37 -3.98 -16.99
C TYR A 200 0.61 -2.67 -16.92
N VAL A 201 -0.67 -2.70 -17.28
CA VAL A 201 -1.57 -1.54 -17.23
C VAL A 201 -2.77 -1.84 -16.35
N LYS A 202 -3.50 -0.82 -15.87
CA LYS A 202 -4.81 -1.03 -15.26
C LYS A 202 -5.91 -0.48 -16.16
N GLY A 203 -6.81 -1.37 -16.56
CA GLY A 203 -7.99 -1.06 -17.36
C GLY A 203 -7.84 -1.48 -18.82
N LEU A 204 -8.88 -2.14 -19.32
CA LEU A 204 -8.97 -2.67 -20.67
C LEU A 204 -8.75 -1.60 -21.74
N GLU A 205 -9.26 -0.38 -21.51
CA GLU A 205 -9.08 0.75 -22.43
C GLU A 205 -7.61 1.07 -22.68
N LYS A 206 -6.77 1.02 -21.64
CA LYS A 206 -5.33 1.29 -21.78
C LYS A 206 -4.59 0.17 -22.46
N LYS A 207 -5.01 -1.08 -22.21
CA LYS A 207 -4.47 -2.24 -22.93
C LYS A 207 -4.73 -2.06 -24.43
N ILE A 208 -5.98 -1.82 -24.82
CA ILE A 208 -6.39 -1.59 -26.20
C ILE A 208 -5.66 -0.37 -26.80
N TRP A 209 -5.50 0.72 -26.05
CA TRP A 209 -4.80 1.91 -26.54
C TRP A 209 -3.31 1.66 -26.82
N LEU A 210 -2.64 0.81 -26.03
CA LEU A 210 -1.22 0.51 -26.21
C LEU A 210 -0.95 -0.54 -27.29
N GLU A 211 -1.89 -1.45 -27.56
CA GLU A 211 -1.73 -2.54 -28.52
C GLU A 211 -1.21 -2.10 -29.90
N PRO A 212 -1.72 -1.00 -30.51
CA PRO A 212 -1.23 -0.49 -31.79
C PRO A 212 0.21 0.01 -31.77
N PHE A 213 0.70 0.54 -30.64
CA PHE A 213 2.04 1.15 -30.54
C PHE A 213 3.14 0.12 -30.27
N ILE A 214 2.78 -1.02 -29.69
CA ILE A 214 3.74 -2.06 -29.24
C ILE A 214 3.75 -3.25 -30.20
N GLY A 215 2.73 -3.38 -31.06
CA GLY A 215 2.69 -4.34 -32.16
C GLY A 215 2.50 -5.81 -31.73
N ARG A 216 2.45 -6.09 -30.42
CA ARG A 216 2.20 -7.43 -29.85
C ARG A 216 1.38 -7.34 -28.57
N SER A 217 0.10 -7.75 -28.64
CA SER A 217 -0.83 -7.77 -27.50
C SER A 217 -0.31 -8.65 -26.33
N GLU A 218 0.46 -9.69 -26.63
CA GLU A 218 1.05 -10.61 -25.63
C GLU A 218 1.99 -9.93 -24.63
N HIS A 219 2.53 -8.75 -24.99
CA HIS A 219 3.40 -7.97 -24.14
C HIS A 219 2.65 -6.98 -23.25
N ILE A 220 1.33 -6.80 -23.40
CA ILE A 220 0.54 -5.86 -22.59
C ILE A 220 -0.49 -6.64 -21.77
N VAL A 221 -0.40 -6.54 -20.45
CA VAL A 221 -1.26 -7.27 -19.51
C VAL A 221 -2.07 -6.27 -18.69
N ASP A 222 -3.40 -6.38 -18.71
CA ASP A 222 -4.25 -5.65 -17.78
C ASP A 222 -4.20 -6.32 -16.41
N LEU A 223 -3.77 -5.57 -15.41
CA LEU A 223 -3.77 -5.95 -14.00
C LEU A 223 -5.17 -6.31 -13.49
N GLY A 224 -6.22 -5.78 -14.11
CA GLY A 224 -7.60 -6.19 -13.85
C GLY A 224 -7.86 -7.67 -14.18
N ASP A 225 -7.23 -8.21 -15.21
CA ASP A 225 -7.34 -9.63 -15.58
C ASP A 225 -6.60 -10.54 -14.58
N LEU A 226 -5.70 -9.95 -13.76
CA LEU A 226 -4.92 -10.63 -12.73
C LEU A 226 -5.48 -10.44 -11.30
N GLY A 227 -6.73 -10.00 -11.17
CA GLY A 227 -7.39 -9.79 -9.88
C GLY A 227 -7.09 -8.44 -9.21
N CYS A 228 -6.47 -7.50 -9.91
CA CYS A 228 -6.21 -6.12 -9.47
C CYS A 228 -6.96 -5.08 -10.34
N PRO A 229 -8.31 -5.09 -10.35
CA PRO A 229 -9.10 -4.18 -11.18
C PRO A 229 -8.83 -2.71 -10.87
N SER A 230 -9.02 -1.86 -11.89
CA SER A 230 -8.99 -0.41 -11.70
C SER A 230 -10.12 0.03 -10.77
N LEU A 231 -9.94 1.15 -10.07
CA LEU A 231 -10.98 1.71 -9.19
C LEU A 231 -12.29 2.02 -9.93
N GLN A 232 -12.20 2.37 -11.22
CA GLN A 232 -13.38 2.59 -12.06
C GLN A 232 -14.19 1.31 -12.29
N LYS A 233 -13.50 0.16 -12.47
CA LYS A 233 -14.14 -1.15 -12.64
C LYS A 233 -14.76 -1.65 -11.32
N LEU A 234 -14.14 -1.34 -10.18
CA LEU A 234 -14.71 -1.60 -8.85
C LEU A 234 -15.94 -0.71 -8.54
N ARG A 235 -15.95 0.54 -9.00
CA ARG A 235 -17.09 1.46 -8.82
C ARG A 235 -18.33 1.05 -9.61
N ASN A 236 -18.14 0.43 -10.78
CA ASN A 236 -19.23 0.03 -11.66
C ASN A 236 -19.77 -1.37 -11.35
N ASN A 237 -18.99 -2.20 -10.66
CA ASN A 237 -19.46 -3.48 -10.14
C ASN A 237 -19.97 -3.27 -8.70
N SER A 238 -21.22 -2.83 -8.55
CA SER A 238 -21.96 -3.13 -7.33
C SER A 238 -21.94 -4.65 -7.18
N PHE A 239 -21.17 -5.16 -6.23
CA PHE A 239 -21.24 -6.57 -5.86
C PHE A 239 -22.66 -6.83 -5.35
N THR A 240 -23.54 -7.28 -6.24
CA THR A 240 -24.77 -7.96 -5.84
C THR A 240 -24.34 -9.18 -5.05
N ARG A 241 -24.65 -9.14 -3.75
CA ARG A 241 -24.50 -10.25 -2.80
C ARG A 241 -25.21 -11.50 -3.30
#